data_AF-A0A7W1W460-F1
#
_entry.id   AF-A0A7W1W460-F1
#
_cell.length_a   1.000
_cell.length_b   1.000
_cell.length_c   1.000
_cell.angle_alpha   90.00
_cell.angle_beta   90.00
_cell.angle_gamma   90.00
#
_symmetry.space_group_name_H-M   'P 1'
#
loop_
_entity.id
_entity.type
_entity.pdbx_description
1 polymer ?
#
loop_
_entity_poly.entity_id
_entity_poly.type
_entity_poly.pdbx_seq_one_letter_code
_entity_poly.pdbx_strand_id
1 'polypeptide(L)'
;MKTIFRFLALGIFMAVFSAVTVTSSFAQGDEAAAKKALYDTYIANYDKKEIDKRKIAIDAAKQYVEKYGANAADKEQVDYFKTAIPDLEKGVVEQQKLEGEAISKANQQKLFKTFDDANKAKNTAVIFSSGKEILAQKPDFLDVNIVLASAGFDQAIANPPVDTYNNDVINYSKAAIQQIEAGKTSVTGEYGAINYVYKDKDNALGWMNYNIGYIMYYRQNNKKEALPFLYKATQQKSATKNFPDIYRAIGAWYLDEAIKIDKDRKAKIVAAGDKDTDETLAMLANQKGYADRAIDAYARAYKIAKDDKNSKKEYTDNLYSRLKELYVFRYDGKTVGIDEFVATVQSKPLPDPSVAITPVKDETTTPPATTSATTPAEPATSTATPAAPATSKPAPATPTKPPTTPTKPPTTPTKPPSTTPTQKAETPADVSETTTTTAKTDKIKAKKTTPKKKGTR
;
A
#
# COMPACT_ATOMS: atom_id res chain seq x y z
N MET A 1 -1.99 10.80 24.27
CA MET A 1 -1.27 11.81 23.48
C MET A 1 -1.12 13.09 24.30
N LYS A 2 0.04 13.29 24.97
CA LYS A 2 0.52 14.54 25.58
C LYS A 2 1.76 14.20 26.43
N THR A 3 2.95 14.03 25.83
CA THR A 3 4.24 14.03 26.59
C THR A 3 5.54 14.01 25.75
N ILE A 4 5.56 14.24 24.42
CA ILE A 4 6.79 14.08 23.62
C ILE A 4 7.32 15.40 23.03
N PHE A 5 7.31 16.48 23.80
CA PHE A 5 8.04 17.71 23.45
C PHE A 5 8.73 18.29 24.68
N ARG A 6 9.81 17.64 25.12
CA ARG A 6 10.76 18.18 26.10
C ARG A 6 12.18 17.68 25.83
N PHE A 7 12.72 17.94 24.64
CA PHE A 7 14.16 17.90 24.41
C PHE A 7 14.55 18.99 23.41
N LEU A 8 14.28 20.24 23.78
CA LEU A 8 15.00 21.40 23.26
C LEU A 8 14.86 22.57 24.25
N ALA A 9 15.28 22.32 25.49
CA ALA A 9 15.59 23.37 26.44
C ALA A 9 17.09 23.26 26.71
N LEU A 10 17.85 23.99 25.90
CA LEU A 10 19.23 24.37 26.23
C LEU A 10 19.12 25.39 27.39
N GLY A 11 18.70 24.89 28.56
CA GLY A 11 18.60 25.65 29.79
C GLY A 11 19.97 25.69 30.42
N ILE A 12 20.54 26.89 30.47
CA ILE A 12 21.73 27.26 31.23
C ILE A 12 21.57 26.70 32.65
N PHE A 13 22.25 25.59 32.95
CA PHE A 13 22.43 25.14 34.33
C PHE A 13 23.49 26.07 34.95
N MET A 14 23.05 27.16 35.58
CA MET A 14 23.83 27.76 36.66
C MET A 14 23.90 26.71 37.76
N ALA A 15 25.03 26.02 37.85
CA ALA A 15 25.38 25.29 39.05
C ALA A 15 25.56 26.32 40.18
N VAL A 16 24.53 26.44 41.02
CA VAL A 16 24.67 27.01 42.36
C VAL A 16 25.58 26.06 43.12
N PHE A 17 26.89 26.31 43.05
CA PHE A 17 27.82 25.72 44.01
C PHE A 17 27.50 26.35 45.36
N SER A 18 26.91 25.55 46.23
CA SER A 18 26.84 25.84 47.66
C SER A 18 28.25 26.14 48.14
N ALA A 19 28.50 27.41 48.42
CA ALA A 19 29.71 27.86 49.08
C ALA A 19 29.78 27.15 50.44
N VAL A 20 30.62 26.11 50.54
CA VAL A 20 31.13 25.68 51.84
C VAL A 20 32.09 26.78 52.27
N THR A 21 31.55 27.77 52.97
CA THR A 21 32.33 28.80 53.67
C THR A 21 33.02 28.15 54.84
N VAL A 22 34.24 27.64 54.62
CA VAL A 22 35.18 27.41 55.70
C VAL A 22 35.71 28.78 56.11
N THR A 23 35.29 29.27 57.27
CA THR A 23 35.90 30.44 57.89
C THR A 23 37.02 29.95 58.80
N SER A 24 38.26 30.26 58.44
CA SER A 24 39.40 30.15 59.34
C SER A 24 40.47 31.17 58.98
N SER A 25 40.64 32.14 59.86
CA SER A 25 41.68 33.15 59.82
C SER A 25 43.00 32.60 60.38
N PHE A 26 44.01 32.34 59.51
CA PHE A 26 45.47 32.40 59.79
C PHE A 26 46.26 32.58 58.47
N ALA A 27 46.88 33.75 58.28
CA ALA A 27 47.19 34.36 56.98
C ALA A 27 48.51 33.95 56.26
N GLN A 28 49.13 32.80 56.54
CA GLN A 28 50.26 32.30 55.71
C GLN A 28 50.31 30.77 55.53
N GLY A 29 49.46 30.00 56.23
CA GLY A 29 49.31 28.55 56.02
C GLY A 29 48.13 28.16 55.10
N ASP A 30 47.20 29.09 54.88
CA ASP A 30 45.91 28.80 54.23
C ASP A 30 46.01 28.82 52.69
N GLU A 31 46.91 29.65 52.13
CA GLU A 31 47.05 29.78 50.67
C GLU A 31 47.65 28.52 50.02
N ALA A 32 48.67 27.91 50.65
CA ALA A 32 49.26 26.67 50.16
C ALA A 32 48.26 25.50 50.22
N ALA A 33 47.45 25.45 51.27
CA ALA A 33 46.37 24.47 51.40
C ALA A 33 45.28 24.68 50.34
N ALA A 34 44.87 25.93 50.08
CA ALA A 34 43.89 26.27 49.05
C ALA A 34 44.37 25.95 47.62
N LYS A 35 45.63 26.27 47.30
CA LYS A 35 46.29 25.88 46.03
C LYS A 35 46.30 24.37 45.86
N LYS A 36 46.74 23.65 46.90
CA LYS A 36 46.78 22.19 46.89
C LYS A 36 45.38 21.59 46.72
N ALA A 37 44.36 22.13 47.37
CA ALA A 37 42.99 21.64 47.25
C ALA A 37 42.43 21.76 45.82
N LEU A 38 42.67 22.89 45.14
CA LEU A 38 42.26 23.07 43.75
C LEU A 38 43.01 22.12 42.80
N TYR A 39 44.33 21.98 43.00
CA TYR A 39 45.14 21.06 42.22
C TYR A 39 44.75 19.59 42.45
N ASP A 40 44.56 19.17 43.70
CA ASP A 40 44.07 17.84 44.06
C ASP A 40 42.70 17.57 43.43
N THR A 41 41.81 18.56 43.42
CA THR A 41 40.49 18.46 42.76
C THR A 41 40.63 18.26 41.26
N TYR A 42 41.53 19.00 40.59
CA TYR A 42 41.84 18.78 39.19
C TYR A 42 42.35 17.36 38.94
N ILE A 43 43.39 16.93 39.66
CA ILE A 43 44.03 15.62 39.48
C ILE A 43 43.06 14.47 39.76
N ALA A 44 42.18 14.60 40.74
CA ALA A 44 41.20 13.58 41.07
C ALA A 44 40.15 13.36 39.95
N ASN A 45 39.99 14.32 39.05
CA ASN A 45 38.86 14.35 38.11
C ASN A 45 39.25 14.43 36.62
N TYR A 46 40.42 14.96 36.26
CA TYR A 46 40.78 15.25 34.86
C TYR A 46 40.93 14.00 33.98
N ASP A 47 41.33 12.87 34.58
CA ASP A 47 41.55 11.59 33.89
C ASP A 47 40.26 10.76 33.73
N LYS A 48 39.18 11.18 34.40
CA LYS A 48 37.93 10.42 34.42
C LYS A 48 37.23 10.50 33.06
N LYS A 49 36.57 9.41 32.69
CA LYS A 49 35.76 9.35 31.47
C LYS A 49 34.41 10.03 31.63
N GLU A 50 33.95 10.30 32.85
CA GLU A 50 32.65 10.94 33.06
C GLU A 50 32.73 12.45 32.73
N ILE A 51 31.78 12.95 31.93
CA ILE A 51 31.70 14.37 31.56
C ILE A 51 31.65 15.28 32.79
N ASP A 52 30.85 14.91 33.79
CA ASP A 52 30.68 15.73 35.01
C ASP A 52 31.99 15.83 35.81
N LYS A 53 32.80 14.77 35.82
CA LYS A 53 34.13 14.79 36.44
C LYS A 53 35.09 15.69 35.67
N ARG A 54 35.11 15.59 34.34
CA ARG A 54 35.94 16.49 33.52
C ARG A 54 35.57 17.96 33.70
N LYS A 55 34.27 18.27 33.86
CA LYS A 55 33.80 19.63 34.19
C LYS A 55 34.32 20.09 35.56
N ILE A 56 34.26 19.24 36.59
CA ILE A 56 34.83 19.54 37.91
C ILE A 56 36.34 19.85 37.81
N ALA A 57 37.07 19.08 36.99
CA ALA A 57 38.49 19.33 36.76
C ALA A 57 38.72 20.68 36.04
N ILE A 58 37.97 20.95 34.97
CA ILE A 58 38.04 22.22 34.22
C ILE A 58 37.74 23.40 35.16
N ASP A 59 36.71 23.30 36.00
CA ASP A 59 36.32 24.36 36.93
C ASP A 59 37.40 24.59 38.00
N ALA A 60 37.99 23.53 38.54
CA ALA A 60 39.10 23.64 39.49
C ALA A 60 40.35 24.28 38.86
N ALA A 61 40.69 23.91 37.61
CA ALA A 61 41.79 24.51 36.86
C ALA A 61 41.53 26.00 36.54
N LYS A 62 40.30 26.36 36.14
CA LYS A 62 39.90 27.75 35.91
C LYS A 62 40.01 28.58 37.18
N GLN A 63 39.50 28.07 38.31
CA GLN A 63 39.60 28.75 39.60
C GLN A 63 41.06 28.93 40.04
N TYR A 64 41.94 27.97 39.75
CA TYR A 64 43.37 28.10 40.02
C TYR A 64 44.00 29.22 39.18
N VAL A 65 43.74 29.24 37.87
CA VAL A 65 44.23 30.30 36.96
C VAL A 65 43.69 31.67 37.35
N GLU A 66 42.43 31.76 37.75
CA GLU A 66 41.79 33.01 38.18
C GLU A 66 42.41 33.56 39.48
N LYS A 67 42.59 32.71 40.50
CA LYS A 67 43.09 33.13 41.82
C LYS A 67 44.60 33.37 41.84
N TYR A 68 45.38 32.57 41.12
CA TYR A 68 46.85 32.56 41.23
C TYR A 68 47.56 32.98 39.93
N GLY A 69 46.82 33.36 38.89
CA GLY A 69 47.38 33.69 37.56
C GLY A 69 48.35 34.86 37.53
N ALA A 70 48.34 35.74 38.53
CA ALA A 70 49.25 36.87 38.67
C ALA A 70 50.50 36.55 39.53
N ASN A 71 50.54 35.40 40.21
CA ASN A 71 51.65 35.02 41.08
C ASN A 71 52.79 34.40 40.27
N ALA A 72 53.97 35.02 40.31
CA ALA A 72 55.15 34.55 39.59
C ALA A 72 55.59 33.14 40.03
N ALA A 73 55.35 32.76 41.29
CA ALA A 73 55.72 31.45 41.82
C ALA A 73 54.86 30.31 41.25
N ASP A 74 53.65 30.60 40.76
CA ASP A 74 52.74 29.58 40.20
C ASP A 74 52.74 29.57 38.66
N LYS A 75 53.65 30.32 38.03
CA LYS A 75 53.67 30.54 36.57
C LYS A 75 53.62 29.25 35.77
N GLU A 76 54.41 28.24 36.15
CA GLU A 76 54.45 26.95 35.47
C GLU A 76 53.11 26.21 35.52
N GLN A 77 52.47 26.17 36.69
CA GLN A 77 51.18 25.51 36.88
C GLN A 77 50.04 26.27 36.18
N VAL A 78 50.09 27.60 36.20
CA VAL A 78 49.15 28.46 35.48
C VAL A 78 49.28 28.27 33.97
N ASP A 79 50.50 28.20 33.44
CA ASP A 79 50.74 27.98 32.01
C ASP A 79 50.27 26.58 31.56
N TYR A 80 50.50 25.57 32.41
CA TYR A 80 49.93 24.24 32.21
C TYR A 80 48.40 24.29 32.10
N PHE A 81 47.71 24.91 33.06
CA PHE A 81 46.25 24.99 33.05
C PHE A 81 45.69 25.81 31.89
N LYS A 82 46.33 26.93 31.52
CA LYS A 82 45.94 27.72 30.34
C LYS A 82 46.00 26.90 29.05
N THR A 83 46.90 25.93 28.98
CA THR A 83 47.02 24.99 27.84
C THR A 83 46.01 23.84 27.95
N ALA A 84 45.86 23.25 29.14
CA ALA A 84 45.02 22.07 29.36
C ALA A 84 43.52 22.37 29.31
N ILE A 85 43.07 23.54 29.78
CA ILE A 85 41.64 23.89 29.87
C ILE A 85 40.95 23.83 28.48
N PRO A 86 41.45 24.50 27.43
CA PRO A 86 40.81 24.44 26.10
C PRO A 86 40.70 23.02 25.54
N ASP A 87 41.73 22.18 25.72
CA ASP A 87 41.73 20.80 25.24
C ASP A 87 40.72 19.94 26.00
N LEU A 88 40.63 20.11 27.33
CA LEU A 88 39.64 19.41 28.15
C LEU A 88 38.22 19.85 27.82
N GLU A 89 37.97 21.14 27.61
CA GLU A 89 36.67 21.67 27.19
C GLU A 89 36.24 21.11 25.84
N LYS A 90 37.15 21.10 24.86
CA LYS A 90 36.93 20.47 23.56
C LYS A 90 36.62 18.98 23.69
N GLY A 91 37.35 18.28 24.56
CA GLY A 91 37.12 16.86 24.86
C GLY A 91 35.73 16.60 25.46
N VAL A 92 35.24 17.46 26.36
CA VAL A 92 33.89 17.36 26.94
C VAL A 92 32.82 17.52 25.87
N VAL A 93 32.94 18.50 24.98
CA VAL A 93 31.96 18.74 23.90
C VAL A 93 31.90 17.55 22.94
N GLU A 94 33.06 17.02 22.51
CA GLU A 94 33.09 15.87 21.61
C GLU A 94 32.51 14.62 22.29
N GLN A 95 32.82 14.39 23.56
CA GLN A 95 32.25 13.27 24.29
C GLN A 95 30.72 13.38 24.45
N GLN A 96 30.21 14.58 24.77
CA GLN A 96 28.76 14.83 24.84
C GLN A 96 28.06 14.51 23.52
N LYS A 97 28.68 14.88 22.40
CA LYS A 97 28.17 14.56 21.06
C LYS A 97 28.13 13.04 20.83
N LEU A 98 29.21 12.33 21.15
CA LEU A 98 29.28 10.87 21.01
C LEU A 98 28.26 10.14 21.89
N GLU A 99 28.07 10.56 23.14
CA GLU A 99 27.05 10.01 24.03
C GLU A 99 25.63 10.28 23.48
N GLY A 100 25.38 11.48 22.96
CA GLY A 100 24.13 11.82 22.29
C GLY A 100 23.85 10.95 21.07
N GLU A 101 24.86 10.73 20.21
CA GLU A 101 24.75 9.85 19.04
C GLU A 101 24.51 8.38 19.44
N ALA A 102 25.20 7.90 20.48
CA ALA A 102 25.02 6.55 21.01
C ALA A 102 23.60 6.34 21.56
N ILE A 103 23.07 7.29 22.33
CA ILE A 103 21.70 7.28 22.83
C ILE A 103 20.70 7.29 21.68
N SER A 104 20.91 8.14 20.67
CA SER A 104 20.07 8.22 19.48
C SER A 104 20.03 6.88 18.73
N LYS A 105 21.19 6.25 18.53
CA LYS A 105 21.31 4.93 17.90
C LYS A 105 20.63 3.83 18.72
N ALA A 106 20.80 3.82 20.03
CA ALA A 106 20.16 2.87 20.92
C ALA A 106 18.63 3.01 20.90
N ASN A 107 18.13 4.25 20.92
CA ASN A 107 16.70 4.54 20.79
C ASN A 107 16.14 4.09 19.44
N GLN A 108 16.87 4.32 18.35
CA GLN A 108 16.49 3.84 17.03
C GLN A 108 16.43 2.31 16.98
N GLN A 109 17.45 1.61 17.49
CA GLN A 109 17.46 0.15 17.57
C GLN A 109 16.29 -0.39 18.39
N LYS A 110 15.99 0.24 19.54
CA LYS A 110 14.85 -0.11 20.37
C LYS A 110 13.53 0.07 19.60
N LEU A 111 13.39 1.16 18.86
CA LEU A 111 12.19 1.45 18.06
C LEU A 111 11.97 0.40 16.95
N PHE A 112 13.03 0.06 16.20
CA PHE A 112 12.97 -1.02 15.21
C PHE A 112 12.65 -2.37 15.84
N LYS A 113 13.26 -2.69 16.99
CA LYS A 113 12.96 -3.93 17.72
C LYS A 113 11.48 -3.99 18.14
N THR A 114 10.92 -2.89 18.66
CA THR A 114 9.50 -2.80 19.01
C THR A 114 8.61 -3.02 17.79
N PHE A 115 8.94 -2.40 16.66
CA PHE A 115 8.22 -2.60 15.40
C PHE A 115 8.27 -4.07 14.94
N ASP A 116 9.45 -4.68 14.96
CA ASP A 116 9.66 -6.05 14.53
C ASP A 116 8.93 -7.06 15.44
N ASP A 117 9.03 -6.88 16.76
CA ASP A 117 8.35 -7.73 17.73
C ASP A 117 6.83 -7.62 17.59
N ALA A 118 6.32 -6.40 17.37
CA ALA A 118 4.90 -6.18 17.12
C ALA A 118 4.43 -6.80 15.81
N ASN A 119 5.24 -6.74 14.75
CA ASN A 119 4.96 -7.38 13.47
C ASN A 119 4.87 -8.91 13.63
N LYS A 120 5.85 -9.53 14.31
CA LYS A 120 5.81 -10.96 14.65
C LYS A 120 4.56 -11.35 15.46
N ALA A 121 4.20 -10.52 16.44
CA ALA A 121 3.03 -10.72 17.28
C ALA A 121 1.69 -10.32 16.61
N LYS A 122 1.74 -9.77 15.38
CA LYS A 122 0.58 -9.19 14.66
C LYS A 122 -0.20 -8.15 15.49
N ASN A 123 0.50 -7.41 16.34
CA ASN A 123 -0.10 -6.34 17.14
C ASN A 123 -0.18 -5.05 16.32
N THR A 124 -1.25 -4.93 15.52
CA THR A 124 -1.42 -3.82 14.57
C THR A 124 -1.34 -2.44 15.21
N ALA A 125 -1.89 -2.25 16.41
CA ALA A 125 -1.82 -0.95 17.09
C ALA A 125 -0.37 -0.52 17.36
N VAL A 126 0.48 -1.44 17.81
CA VAL A 126 1.91 -1.17 18.08
C VAL A 126 2.72 -1.08 16.79
N ILE A 127 2.39 -1.87 15.75
CA ILE A 127 2.97 -1.74 14.41
C ILE A 127 2.76 -0.32 13.88
N PHE A 128 1.54 0.21 13.98
CA PHE A 128 1.22 1.56 13.50
C PHE A 128 1.88 2.66 14.33
N SER A 129 1.89 2.55 15.66
CA SER A 129 2.52 3.58 16.50
C SER A 129 4.04 3.64 16.27
N SER A 130 4.72 2.51 16.34
CA SER A 130 6.18 2.43 16.14
C SER A 130 6.60 2.72 14.69
N GLY A 131 5.85 2.24 13.70
CA GLY A 131 6.12 2.51 12.29
C GLY A 131 5.97 4.00 11.94
N LYS A 132 4.97 4.70 12.52
CA LYS A 132 4.82 6.16 12.38
C LYS A 132 6.02 6.90 12.95
N GLU A 133 6.52 6.50 14.12
CA GLU A 133 7.73 7.09 14.71
C GLU A 133 8.98 6.82 13.86
N ILE A 134 9.09 5.64 13.25
CA ILE A 134 10.18 5.34 12.32
C ILE A 134 10.10 6.25 11.09
N LEU A 135 8.92 6.38 10.47
CA LEU A 135 8.73 7.23 9.30
C LEU A 135 8.89 8.72 9.61
N ALA A 136 8.62 9.16 10.84
CA ALA A 136 8.93 10.54 11.25
C ALA A 136 10.45 10.81 11.23
N GLN A 137 11.29 9.81 11.50
CA GLN A 137 12.75 9.91 11.45
C GLN A 137 13.32 9.57 10.05
N LYS A 138 12.63 8.70 9.31
CA LYS A 138 13.02 8.19 7.98
C LYS A 138 11.78 8.14 7.06
N PRO A 139 11.31 9.28 6.53
CA PRO A 139 10.05 9.37 5.77
C PRO A 139 10.01 8.50 4.52
N ASP A 140 11.18 8.19 3.99
CA ASP A 140 11.36 7.45 2.76
C ASP A 140 11.55 5.94 3.01
N PHE A 141 11.32 5.42 4.21
CA PHE A 141 11.56 4.01 4.50
C PHE A 141 10.48 3.08 3.88
N LEU A 142 10.77 2.59 2.67
CA LEU A 142 9.87 1.78 1.85
C LEU A 142 9.29 0.56 2.58
N ASP A 143 10.13 -0.24 3.22
CA ASP A 143 9.67 -1.50 3.83
C ASP A 143 8.71 -1.26 4.99
N VAL A 144 8.86 -0.16 5.71
CA VAL A 144 7.92 0.24 6.77
C VAL A 144 6.58 0.65 6.17
N ASN A 145 6.55 1.43 5.09
CA ASN A 145 5.30 1.78 4.38
C ASN A 145 4.54 0.51 3.96
N ILE A 146 5.25 -0.47 3.40
CA ILE A 146 4.67 -1.74 2.95
C ILE A 146 4.09 -2.53 4.13
N VAL A 147 4.82 -2.65 5.24
CA VAL A 147 4.34 -3.35 6.44
C VAL A 147 3.11 -2.65 7.03
N LEU A 148 3.12 -1.32 7.15
CA LEU A 148 1.98 -0.56 7.67
C LEU A 148 0.74 -0.73 6.79
N ALA A 149 0.90 -0.65 5.47
CA ALA A 149 -0.18 -0.90 4.52
C ALA A 149 -0.76 -2.31 4.66
N SER A 150 0.10 -3.32 4.77
CA SER A 150 -0.31 -4.73 4.80
C SER A 150 -0.95 -5.11 6.13
N ALA A 151 -0.38 -4.69 7.26
CA ALA A 151 -0.92 -4.95 8.59
C ALA A 151 -2.29 -4.27 8.80
N GLY A 152 -2.48 -3.07 8.28
CA GLY A 152 -3.77 -2.41 8.32
C GLY A 152 -4.78 -3.04 7.34
N PHE A 153 -4.33 -3.55 6.20
CA PHE A 153 -5.19 -4.28 5.27
C PHE A 153 -5.73 -5.58 5.89
N ASP A 154 -4.91 -6.34 6.63
CA ASP A 154 -5.35 -7.51 7.40
C ASP A 154 -6.52 -7.17 8.35
N GLN A 155 -6.51 -5.96 8.94
CA GLN A 155 -7.61 -5.48 9.79
C GLN A 155 -8.86 -5.14 8.97
N ALA A 156 -8.71 -4.54 7.79
CA ALA A 156 -9.82 -4.18 6.92
C ALA A 156 -10.57 -5.41 6.36
N ILE A 157 -9.88 -6.55 6.22
CA ILE A 157 -10.46 -7.83 5.75
C ILE A 157 -10.81 -8.80 6.88
N ALA A 158 -10.56 -8.42 8.14
CA ALA A 158 -10.90 -9.24 9.29
C ALA A 158 -12.42 -9.46 9.39
N ASN A 159 -12.82 -10.43 10.22
CA ASN A 159 -14.22 -10.67 10.54
C ASN A 159 -14.43 -10.69 12.06
N PRO A 160 -15.05 -9.66 12.66
CA PRO A 160 -15.55 -8.45 12.00
C PRO A 160 -14.41 -7.55 11.48
N PRO A 161 -14.66 -6.75 10.45
CA PRO A 161 -13.67 -5.85 9.87
C PRO A 161 -13.41 -4.64 10.78
N VAL A 162 -12.17 -4.15 10.77
CA VAL A 162 -11.71 -3.02 11.60
C VAL A 162 -11.23 -1.89 10.70
N ASP A 163 -12.01 -0.81 10.62
CA ASP A 163 -11.77 0.31 9.69
C ASP A 163 -10.82 1.39 10.19
N THR A 164 -10.36 1.29 11.44
CA THR A 164 -9.53 2.29 12.14
C THR A 164 -8.32 2.74 11.33
N TYR A 165 -7.73 1.85 10.53
CA TYR A 165 -6.48 2.09 9.81
C TYR A 165 -6.66 2.36 8.31
N ASN A 166 -7.89 2.37 7.79
CA ASN A 166 -8.15 2.38 6.34
C ASN A 166 -7.47 3.55 5.60
N ASN A 167 -7.57 4.77 6.14
CA ASN A 167 -6.95 5.95 5.53
C ASN A 167 -5.41 5.87 5.57
N ASP A 168 -4.85 5.38 6.68
CA ASP A 168 -3.41 5.20 6.79
C ASP A 168 -2.91 4.14 5.79
N VAL A 169 -3.64 3.02 5.62
CA VAL A 169 -3.32 1.98 4.64
C VAL A 169 -3.27 2.55 3.23
N ILE A 170 -4.28 3.36 2.84
CA ILE A 170 -4.29 4.01 1.53
C ILE A 170 -3.05 4.91 1.36
N ASN A 171 -2.73 5.73 2.37
CA ASN A 171 -1.60 6.65 2.30
C ASN A 171 -0.25 5.93 2.20
N TYR A 172 -0.03 4.91 3.03
CA TYR A 172 1.22 4.13 3.00
C TYR A 172 1.35 3.27 1.75
N SER A 173 0.25 2.72 1.25
CA SER A 173 0.24 2.00 -0.04
C SER A 173 0.63 2.95 -1.18
N LYS A 174 0.08 4.17 -1.23
CA LYS A 174 0.45 5.19 -2.23
C LYS A 174 1.91 5.61 -2.12
N ALA A 175 2.40 5.84 -0.90
CA ALA A 175 3.81 6.18 -0.67
C ALA A 175 4.75 5.06 -1.12
N ALA A 176 4.42 3.80 -0.82
CA ALA A 176 5.17 2.64 -1.28
C ALA A 176 5.17 2.53 -2.81
N ILE A 177 4.00 2.64 -3.46
CA ILE A 177 3.89 2.64 -4.93
C ILE A 177 4.78 3.72 -5.55
N GLN A 178 4.67 4.96 -5.06
CA GLN A 178 5.46 6.08 -5.57
C GLN A 178 6.96 5.81 -5.45
N GLN A 179 7.42 5.29 -4.32
CA GLN A 179 8.84 4.96 -4.09
C GLN A 179 9.33 3.84 -5.02
N ILE A 180 8.53 2.78 -5.19
CA ILE A 180 8.87 1.64 -6.05
C ILE A 180 8.89 2.05 -7.54
N GLU A 181 7.96 2.90 -7.96
CA GLU A 181 7.90 3.45 -9.32
C GLU A 181 9.07 4.40 -9.58
N ALA A 182 9.52 5.16 -8.58
CA ALA A 182 10.73 5.98 -8.62
C ALA A 182 12.05 5.17 -8.60
N GLY A 183 11.98 3.84 -8.63
CA GLY A 183 13.16 2.97 -8.69
C GLY A 183 13.74 2.60 -7.34
N LYS A 184 13.09 2.97 -6.22
CA LYS A 184 13.53 2.55 -4.89
C LYS A 184 13.32 1.05 -4.71
N THR A 185 14.33 0.40 -4.15
CA THR A 185 14.30 -1.03 -3.78
C THR A 185 14.33 -1.18 -2.27
N SER A 186 13.81 -2.31 -1.78
CA SER A 186 14.07 -2.74 -0.42
C SER A 186 15.57 -2.95 -0.21
N VAL A 187 16.03 -2.73 1.04
CA VAL A 187 17.42 -2.97 1.43
C VAL A 187 17.78 -4.46 1.36
N THR A 188 16.80 -5.35 1.58
CA THR A 188 17.02 -6.80 1.56
C THR A 188 16.84 -7.42 0.17
N GLY A 189 16.36 -6.65 -0.80
CA GLY A 189 15.90 -7.14 -2.11
C GLY A 189 14.48 -7.73 -2.09
N GLU A 190 13.90 -7.95 -0.91
CA GLU A 190 12.51 -8.38 -0.72
C GLU A 190 11.69 -7.21 -0.16
N TYR A 191 10.54 -6.91 -0.76
CA TYR A 191 9.78 -5.71 -0.45
C TYR A 191 8.94 -5.91 0.83
N GLY A 192 9.20 -5.11 1.87
CA GLY A 192 8.55 -5.24 3.18
C GLY A 192 9.41 -5.98 4.21
N ALA A 193 8.78 -6.47 5.29
CA ALA A 193 9.52 -7.12 6.37
C ALA A 193 8.69 -8.16 7.15
N ILE A 194 9.39 -9.18 7.65
CA ILE A 194 8.90 -10.21 8.58
C ILE A 194 7.68 -10.96 8.03
N ASN A 195 6.47 -10.61 8.45
CA ASN A 195 5.23 -11.28 8.05
C ASN A 195 4.66 -10.73 6.74
N TYR A 196 5.15 -9.58 6.28
CA TYR A 196 4.66 -8.86 5.11
C TYR A 196 5.79 -8.67 4.11
N VAL A 197 6.24 -9.78 3.53
CA VAL A 197 7.34 -9.82 2.56
C VAL A 197 6.80 -10.17 1.18
N TYR A 198 7.09 -9.30 0.21
CA TYR A 198 6.75 -9.48 -1.19
C TYR A 198 8.01 -9.76 -1.99
N LYS A 199 7.97 -10.87 -2.73
CA LYS A 199 9.14 -11.45 -3.43
C LYS A 199 9.84 -10.48 -4.39
N ASP A 200 9.08 -9.62 -5.05
CA ASP A 200 9.58 -8.74 -6.10
C ASP A 200 8.71 -7.48 -6.23
N LYS A 201 9.17 -6.57 -7.08
CA LYS A 201 8.53 -5.28 -7.36
C LYS A 201 7.09 -5.44 -7.84
N ASP A 202 6.85 -6.34 -8.78
CA ASP A 202 5.51 -6.53 -9.37
C ASP A 202 4.54 -7.06 -8.32
N ASN A 203 5.00 -7.99 -7.47
CA ASN A 203 4.22 -8.52 -6.37
C ASN A 203 3.84 -7.43 -5.36
N ALA A 204 4.81 -6.61 -4.94
CA ALA A 204 4.56 -5.49 -4.03
C ALA A 204 3.58 -4.47 -4.64
N LEU A 205 3.78 -4.06 -5.91
CA LEU A 205 2.88 -3.14 -6.59
C LEU A 205 1.46 -3.70 -6.73
N GLY A 206 1.33 -5.00 -7.01
CA GLY A 206 0.04 -5.68 -7.13
C GLY A 206 -0.76 -5.58 -5.83
N TRP A 207 -0.11 -5.92 -4.72
CA TRP A 207 -0.73 -5.85 -3.40
C TRP A 207 -1.01 -4.42 -2.92
N MET A 208 -0.10 -3.47 -3.11
CA MET A 208 -0.34 -2.09 -2.69
C MET A 208 -1.51 -1.46 -3.46
N ASN A 209 -1.64 -1.74 -4.76
CA ASN A 209 -2.80 -1.31 -5.53
C ASN A 209 -4.09 -2.03 -5.07
N TYR A 210 -4.02 -3.33 -4.78
CA TYR A 210 -5.17 -4.08 -4.28
C TYR A 210 -5.66 -3.57 -2.92
N ASN A 211 -4.76 -3.29 -1.98
CA ASN A 211 -5.10 -2.77 -0.65
C ASN A 211 -5.90 -1.46 -0.77
N ILE A 212 -5.44 -0.53 -1.62
CA ILE A 212 -6.14 0.74 -1.89
C ILE A 212 -7.51 0.46 -2.52
N GLY A 213 -7.54 -0.31 -3.61
CA GLY A 213 -8.76 -0.59 -4.36
C GLY A 213 -9.82 -1.29 -3.50
N TYR A 214 -9.43 -2.29 -2.72
CA TYR A 214 -10.35 -3.02 -1.84
C TYR A 214 -10.95 -2.11 -0.76
N ILE A 215 -10.11 -1.33 -0.06
CA ILE A 215 -10.59 -0.45 1.01
C ILE A 215 -11.54 0.60 0.44
N MET A 216 -11.16 1.26 -0.65
CA MET A 216 -12.00 2.26 -1.30
C MET A 216 -13.34 1.67 -1.74
N TYR A 217 -13.32 0.48 -2.37
CA TYR A 217 -14.52 -0.16 -2.89
C TYR A 217 -15.45 -0.69 -1.79
N TYR A 218 -14.93 -1.54 -0.90
CA TYR A 218 -15.73 -2.31 0.05
C TYR A 218 -15.89 -1.66 1.43
N ARG A 219 -14.94 -0.80 1.84
CA ARG A 219 -14.95 -0.21 3.19
C ARG A 219 -15.41 1.24 3.20
N GLN A 220 -15.17 1.98 2.11
CA GLN A 220 -15.50 3.41 2.00
C GLN A 220 -16.63 3.72 1.02
N ASN A 221 -17.17 2.70 0.32
CA ASN A 221 -18.17 2.86 -0.74
C ASN A 221 -17.75 3.84 -1.85
N ASN A 222 -16.46 4.03 -2.05
CA ASN A 222 -15.86 4.89 -3.07
C ASN A 222 -15.54 4.08 -4.33
N LYS A 223 -16.59 3.45 -4.89
CA LYS A 223 -16.45 2.37 -5.89
C LYS A 223 -15.77 2.82 -7.18
N LYS A 224 -16.10 4.00 -7.70
CA LYS A 224 -15.60 4.50 -9.00
C LYS A 224 -14.09 4.80 -8.92
N GLU A 225 -13.68 5.49 -7.88
CA GLU A 225 -12.29 5.89 -7.63
C GLU A 225 -11.40 4.71 -7.25
N ALA A 226 -11.99 3.59 -6.80
CA ALA A 226 -11.29 2.34 -6.54
C ALA A 226 -10.87 1.61 -7.83
N LEU A 227 -11.61 1.76 -8.93
CA LEU A 227 -11.42 0.96 -10.14
C LEU A 227 -10.01 1.05 -10.75
N PRO A 228 -9.37 2.24 -10.86
CA PRO A 228 -8.02 2.31 -11.40
C PRO A 228 -7.00 1.51 -10.57
N PHE A 229 -7.17 1.44 -9.26
CA PHE A 229 -6.29 0.67 -8.37
C PHE A 229 -6.56 -0.84 -8.49
N LEU A 230 -7.83 -1.25 -8.49
CA LEU A 230 -8.22 -2.63 -8.75
C LEU A 230 -7.70 -3.11 -10.12
N TYR A 231 -7.85 -2.28 -11.15
CA TYR A 231 -7.30 -2.53 -12.47
C TYR A 231 -5.78 -2.71 -12.43
N LYS A 232 -5.03 -1.75 -11.87
CA LYS A 232 -3.57 -1.84 -11.74
C LYS A 232 -3.12 -3.09 -11.00
N ALA A 233 -3.86 -3.53 -9.98
CA ALA A 233 -3.57 -4.76 -9.25
C ALA A 233 -3.67 -6.03 -10.12
N THR A 234 -4.45 -6.00 -11.21
CA THR A 234 -4.53 -7.11 -12.19
C THR A 234 -3.44 -7.06 -13.27
N GLN A 235 -2.79 -5.92 -13.45
CA GLN A 235 -1.77 -5.74 -14.50
C GLN A 235 -0.38 -6.23 -14.05
N GLN A 236 -0.14 -6.29 -12.74
CA GLN A 236 1.13 -6.74 -12.19
C GLN A 236 1.27 -8.27 -12.26
N LYS A 237 2.51 -8.76 -12.34
CA LYS A 237 2.83 -10.20 -12.25
C LYS A 237 2.79 -10.69 -10.79
N SER A 238 1.65 -10.51 -10.16
CA SER A 238 1.41 -10.75 -8.73
C SER A 238 0.31 -11.78 -8.52
N ALA A 239 0.18 -12.28 -7.28
CA ALA A 239 -0.94 -13.15 -6.89
C ALA A 239 -2.31 -12.47 -7.07
N THR A 240 -2.37 -11.14 -6.90
CA THR A 240 -3.61 -10.35 -7.03
C THR A 240 -4.24 -10.46 -8.40
N LYS A 241 -3.46 -10.70 -9.47
CA LYS A 241 -4.00 -10.93 -10.82
C LYS A 241 -4.93 -12.15 -10.90
N ASN A 242 -4.79 -13.09 -9.97
CA ASN A 242 -5.60 -14.30 -9.89
C ASN A 242 -6.70 -14.21 -8.83
N PHE A 243 -7.05 -13.00 -8.35
CA PHE A 243 -8.17 -12.83 -7.41
C PHE A 243 -9.46 -12.56 -8.18
N PRO A 244 -10.43 -13.51 -8.19
CA PRO A 244 -11.67 -13.35 -8.95
C PRO A 244 -12.48 -12.14 -8.45
N ASP A 245 -12.39 -11.82 -7.16
CA ASP A 245 -13.10 -10.71 -6.54
C ASP A 245 -12.70 -9.33 -7.07
N ILE A 246 -11.48 -9.17 -7.59
CA ILE A 246 -11.06 -7.90 -8.22
C ILE A 246 -11.88 -7.67 -9.49
N TYR A 247 -11.96 -8.69 -10.34
CA TYR A 247 -12.72 -8.61 -11.59
C TYR A 247 -14.22 -8.55 -11.32
N ARG A 248 -14.72 -9.27 -10.31
CA ARG A 248 -16.11 -9.17 -9.87
C ARG A 248 -16.47 -7.75 -9.43
N ALA A 249 -15.61 -7.09 -8.64
CA ALA A 249 -15.83 -5.71 -8.21
C ALA A 249 -15.89 -4.73 -9.40
N ILE A 250 -14.95 -4.87 -10.35
CA ILE A 250 -14.94 -4.06 -11.58
C ILE A 250 -16.23 -4.29 -12.37
N GLY A 251 -16.63 -5.54 -12.59
CA GLY A 251 -17.85 -5.89 -13.33
C GLY A 251 -19.13 -5.40 -12.64
N ALA A 252 -19.20 -5.52 -11.31
CA ALA A 252 -20.33 -5.05 -10.52
C ALA A 252 -20.54 -3.53 -10.66
N TRP A 253 -19.47 -2.74 -10.66
CA TRP A 253 -19.59 -1.30 -10.88
C TRP A 253 -20.16 -0.96 -12.27
N TYR A 254 -19.67 -1.62 -13.32
CA TYR A 254 -20.21 -1.40 -14.67
C TYR A 254 -21.67 -1.82 -14.80
N LEU A 255 -22.07 -2.91 -14.12
CA LEU A 255 -23.45 -3.35 -14.04
C LEU A 255 -24.33 -2.32 -13.32
N ASP A 256 -23.88 -1.78 -12.17
CA ASP A 256 -24.60 -0.74 -11.43
C ASP A 256 -24.86 0.49 -12.32
N GLU A 257 -23.87 0.92 -13.11
CA GLU A 257 -24.03 2.04 -14.04
C GLU A 257 -24.98 1.71 -15.21
N ALA A 258 -24.91 0.50 -15.78
CA ALA A 258 -25.86 0.05 -16.80
C ALA A 258 -27.31 0.05 -16.28
N ILE A 259 -27.53 -0.39 -15.02
CA ILE A 259 -28.85 -0.39 -14.38
C ILE A 259 -29.37 1.04 -14.16
N LYS A 260 -28.50 1.99 -13.79
CA LYS A 260 -28.90 3.42 -13.68
C LYS A 260 -29.36 3.97 -15.03
N ILE A 261 -28.61 3.70 -16.09
CA ILE A 261 -28.98 4.12 -17.46
C ILE A 261 -30.32 3.48 -17.87
N ASP A 262 -30.53 2.19 -17.58
CA ASP A 262 -31.78 1.49 -17.87
C ASP A 262 -32.99 2.15 -17.23
N LYS A 263 -32.86 2.53 -15.95
CA LYS A 263 -33.91 3.20 -15.18
C LYS A 263 -34.30 4.54 -15.82
N ASP A 264 -33.32 5.36 -16.16
CA ASP A 264 -33.55 6.67 -16.77
C ASP A 264 -34.12 6.51 -18.20
N ARG A 265 -33.63 5.52 -18.95
CA ARG A 265 -34.15 5.19 -20.29
C ARG A 265 -35.62 4.80 -20.23
N LYS A 266 -36.00 3.90 -19.33
CA LYS A 266 -37.40 3.46 -19.15
C LYS A 266 -38.32 4.62 -18.78
N ALA A 267 -37.88 5.52 -17.90
CA ALA A 267 -38.67 6.71 -17.56
C ALA A 267 -38.91 7.61 -18.79
N LYS A 268 -37.90 7.77 -19.66
CA LYS A 268 -38.02 8.54 -20.91
C LYS A 268 -38.92 7.86 -21.96
N ILE A 269 -38.87 6.53 -22.08
CA ILE A 269 -39.76 5.77 -22.95
C ILE A 269 -41.22 5.98 -22.54
N VAL A 270 -41.53 5.87 -21.24
CA VAL A 270 -42.89 6.10 -20.72
C VAL A 270 -43.34 7.54 -20.99
N ALA A 271 -42.46 8.53 -20.75
CA ALA A 271 -42.77 9.93 -21.03
C ALA A 271 -43.00 10.22 -22.53
N ALA A 272 -42.43 9.41 -23.42
CA ALA A 272 -42.62 9.47 -24.87
C ALA A 272 -43.80 8.62 -25.38
N GLY A 273 -44.66 8.13 -24.47
CA GLY A 273 -45.84 7.31 -24.84
C GLY A 273 -45.47 5.89 -25.26
N ASP A 274 -44.55 5.27 -24.51
CA ASP A 274 -44.04 3.91 -24.72
C ASP A 274 -43.36 3.69 -26.08
N LYS A 275 -42.71 4.74 -26.58
CA LYS A 275 -41.93 4.70 -27.82
C LYS A 275 -40.48 5.04 -27.54
N ASP A 276 -39.58 4.31 -28.18
CA ASP A 276 -38.18 4.70 -28.24
C ASP A 276 -38.01 5.97 -29.09
N THR A 277 -37.11 6.84 -28.64
CA THR A 277 -36.66 8.06 -29.31
C THR A 277 -35.17 7.93 -29.63
N ASP A 278 -34.63 8.84 -30.44
CA ASP A 278 -33.18 8.88 -30.70
C ASP A 278 -32.37 8.98 -29.39
N GLU A 279 -32.90 9.68 -28.38
CA GLU A 279 -32.29 9.77 -27.06
C GLU A 279 -32.30 8.42 -26.33
N THR A 280 -33.43 7.72 -26.28
CA THR A 280 -33.50 6.42 -25.57
C THR A 280 -32.70 5.34 -26.29
N LEU A 281 -32.62 5.38 -27.61
CA LEU A 281 -31.75 4.50 -28.40
C LEU A 281 -30.26 4.78 -28.14
N ALA A 282 -29.86 6.04 -28.02
CA ALA A 282 -28.50 6.40 -27.63
C ALA A 282 -28.17 5.93 -26.20
N MET A 283 -29.13 6.01 -25.27
CA MET A 283 -28.98 5.47 -23.92
C MET A 283 -28.86 3.94 -23.92
N LEU A 284 -29.65 3.24 -24.73
CA LEU A 284 -29.53 1.78 -24.90
C LEU A 284 -28.14 1.40 -25.44
N ALA A 285 -27.65 2.14 -26.43
CA ALA A 285 -26.31 1.93 -26.97
C ALA A 285 -25.21 2.12 -25.90
N ASN A 286 -25.35 3.16 -25.08
CA ASN A 286 -24.44 3.41 -23.96
C ASN A 286 -24.53 2.28 -22.92
N GLN A 287 -25.74 1.87 -22.54
CA GLN A 287 -25.99 0.77 -21.61
C GLN A 287 -25.35 -0.55 -22.10
N LYS A 288 -25.44 -0.87 -23.39
CA LYS A 288 -24.78 -2.03 -24.00
C LYS A 288 -23.25 -1.91 -23.94
N GLY A 289 -22.69 -0.72 -24.09
CA GLY A 289 -21.26 -0.47 -23.88
C GLY A 289 -20.80 -0.74 -22.44
N TYR A 290 -21.60 -0.36 -21.43
CA TYR A 290 -21.35 -0.72 -20.03
C TYR A 290 -21.46 -2.23 -19.80
N ALA A 291 -22.46 -2.87 -20.40
CA ALA A 291 -22.62 -4.31 -20.34
C ALA A 291 -21.42 -5.06 -20.94
N ASP A 292 -20.82 -4.58 -22.04
CA ASP A 292 -19.61 -5.19 -22.61
C ASP A 292 -18.43 -5.20 -21.62
N ARG A 293 -18.22 -4.10 -20.88
CA ARG A 293 -17.19 -4.05 -19.84
C ARG A 293 -17.51 -4.97 -18.65
N ALA A 294 -18.78 -5.03 -18.24
CA ALA A 294 -19.23 -5.93 -17.18
C ALA A 294 -19.04 -7.41 -17.58
N ILE A 295 -19.40 -7.79 -18.81
CA ILE A 295 -19.25 -9.14 -19.35
C ILE A 295 -17.78 -9.57 -19.35
N ASP A 296 -16.86 -8.72 -19.85
CA ASP A 296 -15.42 -9.04 -19.84
C ASP A 296 -14.91 -9.30 -18.41
N ALA A 297 -15.26 -8.42 -17.46
CA ALA A 297 -14.83 -8.55 -16.08
C ALA A 297 -15.43 -9.79 -15.38
N TYR A 298 -16.73 -10.04 -15.51
CA TYR A 298 -17.37 -11.24 -14.93
C TYR A 298 -16.88 -12.54 -15.58
N ALA A 299 -16.58 -12.54 -16.88
CA ALA A 299 -16.01 -13.70 -17.55
C ALA A 299 -14.60 -14.03 -17.01
N ARG A 300 -13.76 -13.02 -16.74
CA ARG A 300 -12.47 -13.21 -16.08
C ARG A 300 -12.63 -13.73 -14.66
N ALA A 301 -13.53 -13.13 -13.87
CA ALA A 301 -13.82 -13.56 -12.51
C ALA A 301 -14.26 -15.04 -12.49
N TYR A 302 -15.23 -15.40 -13.33
CA TYR A 302 -15.74 -16.77 -13.45
C TYR A 302 -14.63 -17.74 -13.87
N LYS A 303 -13.84 -17.41 -14.90
CA LYS A 303 -12.76 -18.28 -15.36
C LYS A 303 -11.74 -18.55 -14.27
N ILE A 304 -11.31 -17.51 -13.55
CA ILE A 304 -10.35 -17.64 -12.45
C ILE A 304 -10.92 -18.49 -11.32
N ALA A 305 -12.17 -18.22 -10.90
CA ALA A 305 -12.82 -18.99 -9.84
C ALA A 305 -13.04 -20.45 -10.23
N LYS A 306 -13.44 -20.72 -11.48
CA LYS A 306 -13.62 -22.07 -12.01
C LYS A 306 -12.32 -22.88 -12.04
N ASP A 307 -11.21 -22.22 -12.36
CA ASP A 307 -9.89 -22.85 -12.45
C ASP A 307 -9.26 -23.07 -11.04
N ASP A 308 -9.78 -22.41 -10.00
CA ASP A 308 -9.35 -22.57 -8.60
C ASP A 308 -10.11 -23.68 -7.88
N LYS A 309 -9.38 -24.72 -7.45
CA LYS A 309 -9.92 -25.88 -6.73
C LYS A 309 -10.52 -25.54 -5.36
N ASN A 310 -10.19 -24.38 -4.79
CA ASN A 310 -10.69 -23.96 -3.48
C ASN A 310 -11.93 -23.06 -3.57
N SER A 311 -12.29 -22.63 -4.78
CA SER A 311 -13.44 -21.76 -4.97
C SER A 311 -14.75 -22.50 -4.67
N LYS A 312 -15.63 -21.84 -3.92
CA LYS A 312 -16.96 -22.39 -3.60
C LYS A 312 -17.77 -22.49 -4.89
N LYS A 313 -18.47 -23.62 -5.06
CA LYS A 313 -19.35 -23.85 -6.23
C LYS A 313 -20.39 -22.74 -6.37
N GLU A 314 -21.04 -22.37 -5.28
CA GLU A 314 -22.05 -21.30 -5.24
C GLU A 314 -21.51 -19.95 -5.73
N TYR A 315 -20.31 -19.56 -5.28
CA TYR A 315 -19.66 -18.33 -5.76
C TYR A 315 -19.42 -18.37 -7.27
N THR A 316 -18.92 -19.50 -7.77
CA THR A 316 -18.64 -19.71 -9.20
C THR A 316 -19.92 -19.72 -10.05
N ASP A 317 -20.97 -20.37 -9.56
CA ASP A 317 -22.30 -20.40 -10.20
C ASP A 317 -22.92 -18.99 -10.26
N ASN A 318 -22.81 -18.21 -9.18
CA ASN A 318 -23.31 -16.84 -9.12
C ASN A 318 -22.61 -15.93 -10.13
N LEU A 319 -21.28 -16.05 -10.27
CA LEU A 319 -20.53 -15.32 -11.29
C LEU A 319 -21.01 -15.67 -12.71
N TYR A 320 -21.22 -16.96 -12.99
CA TYR A 320 -21.71 -17.40 -14.30
C TYR A 320 -23.14 -16.94 -14.57
N SER A 321 -24.02 -16.95 -13.57
CA SER A 321 -25.40 -16.46 -13.70
C SER A 321 -25.41 -14.98 -14.10
N ARG A 322 -24.62 -14.14 -13.41
CA ARG A 322 -24.51 -12.71 -13.74
C ARG A 322 -23.93 -12.49 -15.13
N LEU A 323 -22.90 -13.24 -15.50
CA LEU A 323 -22.34 -13.20 -16.85
C LEU A 323 -23.41 -13.54 -17.90
N LYS A 324 -24.21 -14.58 -17.66
CA LYS A 324 -25.28 -15.02 -18.58
C LYS A 324 -26.37 -13.98 -18.73
N GLU A 325 -26.84 -13.39 -17.63
CA GLU A 325 -27.84 -12.30 -17.64
C GLU A 325 -27.35 -11.12 -18.48
N LEU A 326 -26.11 -10.68 -18.27
CA LEU A 326 -25.50 -9.60 -19.03
C LEU A 326 -25.34 -9.95 -20.52
N TYR A 327 -24.90 -11.19 -20.83
CA TYR A 327 -24.73 -11.64 -22.20
C TYR A 327 -26.06 -11.68 -22.96
N VAL A 328 -27.11 -12.20 -22.34
CA VAL A 328 -28.48 -12.21 -22.90
C VAL A 328 -28.97 -10.79 -23.16
N PHE A 329 -28.74 -9.87 -22.23
CA PHE A 329 -29.08 -8.45 -22.42
C PHE A 329 -28.30 -7.83 -23.59
N ARG A 330 -26.99 -8.11 -23.67
CA ARG A 330 -26.10 -7.52 -24.68
C ARG A 330 -26.38 -8.00 -26.10
N TYR A 331 -26.75 -9.28 -26.24
CA TYR A 331 -26.95 -9.95 -27.53
C TYR A 331 -28.43 -10.29 -27.80
N ASP A 332 -29.35 -9.48 -27.28
CA ASP A 332 -30.78 -9.50 -27.59
C ASP A 332 -31.44 -10.89 -27.44
N GLY A 333 -31.22 -11.53 -26.29
CA GLY A 333 -31.80 -12.84 -25.98
C GLY A 333 -30.90 -14.03 -26.31
N LYS A 334 -29.80 -13.83 -27.05
CA LYS A 334 -28.92 -14.92 -27.47
C LYS A 334 -28.09 -15.44 -26.31
N THR A 335 -27.96 -16.76 -26.23
CA THR A 335 -27.14 -17.47 -25.22
C THR A 335 -25.96 -18.22 -25.83
N VAL A 336 -25.96 -18.42 -27.15
CA VAL A 336 -24.88 -19.09 -27.89
C VAL A 336 -23.64 -18.20 -27.92
N GLY A 337 -22.46 -18.78 -27.72
CA GLY A 337 -21.18 -18.06 -27.77
C GLY A 337 -20.60 -17.65 -26.41
N ILE A 338 -21.33 -17.82 -25.31
CA ILE A 338 -20.88 -17.39 -23.98
C ILE A 338 -19.65 -18.17 -23.50
N ASP A 339 -19.60 -19.48 -23.74
CA ASP A 339 -18.49 -20.33 -23.31
C ASP A 339 -17.24 -20.07 -24.17
N GLU A 340 -17.42 -19.85 -25.47
CA GLU A 340 -16.36 -19.40 -26.39
C GLU A 340 -15.82 -18.02 -25.99
N PHE A 341 -16.69 -17.10 -25.58
CA PHE A 341 -16.29 -15.80 -25.05
C PHE A 341 -15.44 -15.96 -23.78
N VAL A 342 -15.90 -16.75 -22.81
CA VAL A 342 -15.15 -17.03 -21.57
C VAL A 342 -13.78 -17.67 -21.88
N ALA A 343 -13.70 -18.56 -22.87
CA ALA A 343 -12.45 -19.19 -23.26
C ALA A 343 -11.43 -18.18 -23.82
N THR A 344 -11.89 -17.11 -24.47
CA THR A 344 -11.02 -16.12 -25.11
C THR A 344 -10.76 -14.85 -24.28
N VAL A 345 -11.51 -14.61 -23.21
CA VAL A 345 -11.41 -13.34 -22.46
C VAL A 345 -10.01 -13.07 -21.90
N GLN A 346 -9.31 -14.10 -21.43
CA GLN A 346 -7.97 -13.94 -20.85
C GLN A 346 -6.86 -13.69 -21.88
N SER A 347 -7.08 -14.00 -23.17
CA SER A 347 -6.09 -13.69 -24.22
C SER A 347 -6.09 -12.21 -24.61
N LYS A 348 -7.12 -11.46 -24.19
CA LYS A 348 -7.23 -10.01 -24.40
C LYS A 348 -6.84 -9.26 -23.12
N PRO A 349 -6.18 -8.09 -23.22
CA PRO A 349 -6.00 -7.21 -22.08
C PRO A 349 -7.35 -6.82 -21.46
N LEU A 350 -7.42 -6.74 -20.13
CA LEU A 350 -8.58 -6.18 -19.44
C LEU A 350 -8.75 -4.72 -19.89
N PRO A 351 -9.94 -4.29 -20.32
CA PRO A 351 -10.16 -2.90 -20.69
C PRO A 351 -9.92 -1.95 -19.51
N ASP A 352 -9.15 -0.88 -19.72
CA ASP A 352 -8.83 0.11 -18.69
C ASP A 352 -10.10 0.88 -18.25
N PRO A 353 -10.40 0.95 -16.94
CA PRO A 353 -11.59 1.64 -16.44
C PRO A 353 -11.53 3.16 -16.52
N SER A 354 -10.36 3.75 -16.78
CA SER A 354 -10.22 5.19 -17.04
C SER A 354 -10.62 5.58 -18.47
N VAL A 355 -10.69 4.61 -19.39
CA VAL A 355 -11.12 4.84 -20.78
C VAL A 355 -12.64 4.94 -20.82
N ALA A 356 -13.13 5.98 -21.50
CA ALA A 356 -14.56 6.19 -21.70
C ALA A 356 -15.23 4.96 -22.36
N ILE A 357 -16.48 4.71 -21.96
CA ILE A 357 -17.28 3.63 -22.56
C ILE A 357 -17.61 3.99 -24.00
N THR A 358 -17.36 3.05 -24.91
CA THR A 358 -17.80 3.15 -26.30
C THR A 358 -19.24 2.66 -26.41
N PRO A 359 -20.20 3.50 -26.82
CA PRO A 359 -21.57 3.06 -27.05
C PRO A 359 -21.63 2.02 -28.17
N VAL A 360 -22.46 1.01 -28.00
CA VAL A 360 -22.70 -0.03 -29.00
C VAL A 360 -23.99 0.28 -29.74
N LYS A 361 -23.87 0.68 -31.00
CA LYS A 361 -25.04 0.71 -31.90
C LYS A 361 -25.13 -0.66 -32.56
N ASP A 362 -26.21 -1.40 -32.30
CA ASP A 362 -26.51 -2.54 -33.16
C ASP A 362 -27.00 -1.99 -34.49
N GLU A 363 -26.37 -2.42 -35.58
CA GLU A 363 -26.91 -2.17 -36.90
C GLU A 363 -28.29 -2.81 -36.93
N THR A 364 -29.33 -1.98 -37.02
CA THR A 364 -30.66 -2.47 -37.35
C THR A 364 -30.52 -3.25 -38.65
N THR A 365 -30.75 -4.57 -38.56
CA THR A 365 -30.94 -5.40 -39.74
C THR A 365 -32.15 -4.86 -40.47
N THR A 366 -31.92 -3.93 -41.38
CA THR A 366 -32.90 -3.55 -42.39
C THR A 366 -33.09 -4.83 -43.21
N PRO A 367 -34.32 -5.37 -43.33
CA PRO A 367 -34.55 -6.55 -44.16
C PRO A 367 -33.97 -6.30 -45.55
N PRO A 368 -33.17 -7.21 -46.13
CA PRO A 368 -32.66 -7.00 -47.47
C PRO A 368 -33.84 -6.85 -48.42
N ALA A 369 -33.91 -5.70 -49.10
CA ALA A 369 -34.86 -5.48 -50.16
C ALA A 369 -34.65 -6.55 -51.23
N THR A 370 -35.62 -7.44 -51.38
CA THR A 370 -35.66 -8.48 -52.40
C THR A 370 -35.68 -7.80 -53.77
N THR A 371 -34.52 -7.68 -54.39
CA THR A 371 -34.42 -7.35 -55.82
C THR A 371 -34.15 -8.65 -56.55
N SER A 372 -35.19 -9.16 -57.19
CA SER A 372 -35.11 -10.24 -58.18
C SER A 372 -34.20 -9.79 -59.31
N ALA A 373 -33.04 -10.43 -59.45
CA ALA A 373 -32.18 -10.26 -60.62
C ALA A 373 -31.91 -11.64 -61.23
N THR A 374 -32.38 -11.74 -62.47
CA THR A 374 -32.28 -12.83 -63.42
C THR A 374 -30.83 -13.17 -63.75
N THR A 375 -30.55 -14.48 -63.82
CA THR A 375 -29.38 -15.11 -64.44
C THR A 375 -29.16 -14.59 -65.86
N PRO A 376 -27.90 -14.36 -66.28
CA PRO A 376 -27.41 -15.14 -67.43
C PRO A 376 -25.92 -15.53 -67.38
N ALA A 377 -25.70 -16.81 -67.72
CA ALA A 377 -24.67 -17.40 -68.59
C ALA A 377 -23.16 -17.12 -68.38
N GLU A 378 -22.47 -18.23 -68.10
CA GLU A 378 -21.06 -18.54 -68.32
C GLU A 378 -20.63 -18.38 -69.80
N PRO A 379 -19.35 -18.04 -70.09
CA PRO A 379 -18.50 -19.07 -70.71
C PRO A 379 -16.99 -19.03 -70.35
N ALA A 380 -16.44 -20.24 -70.18
CA ALA A 380 -15.19 -20.80 -70.72
C ALA A 380 -13.80 -20.13 -70.51
N THR A 381 -12.99 -20.84 -69.70
CA THR A 381 -11.56 -21.21 -69.84
C THR A 381 -10.60 -20.48 -70.79
N SER A 382 -9.42 -20.11 -70.27
CA SER A 382 -8.12 -20.31 -70.95
C SER A 382 -6.92 -20.25 -69.99
N THR A 383 -6.06 -21.24 -70.11
CA THR A 383 -4.76 -21.52 -69.45
C THR A 383 -3.65 -20.54 -69.85
N ALA A 384 -2.75 -20.19 -68.92
CA ALA A 384 -1.30 -19.98 -69.16
C ALA A 384 -0.50 -19.67 -67.86
N THR A 385 0.35 -20.60 -67.45
CA THR A 385 1.64 -20.40 -66.72
C THR A 385 2.74 -20.26 -67.81
N PRO A 386 4.02 -19.85 -67.60
CA PRO A 386 4.80 -19.55 -66.37
C PRO A 386 5.73 -18.30 -66.44
N ALA A 387 6.36 -17.91 -65.31
CA ALA A 387 7.83 -17.78 -65.15
C ALA A 387 8.22 -17.09 -63.82
N ALA A 388 9.16 -17.71 -63.10
CA ALA A 388 9.83 -17.19 -61.90
C ALA A 388 11.05 -16.31 -62.27
N PRO A 389 11.55 -15.50 -61.31
CA PRO A 389 13.00 -15.53 -61.11
C PRO A 389 13.46 -15.53 -59.64
N ALA A 390 14.41 -16.45 -59.40
CA ALA A 390 15.63 -16.38 -58.60
C ALA A 390 15.62 -15.85 -57.14
N THR A 391 15.92 -16.81 -56.27
CA THR A 391 16.48 -16.73 -54.92
C THR A 391 17.79 -15.94 -54.79
N SER A 392 17.95 -15.20 -53.69
CA SER A 392 19.25 -15.07 -53.00
C SER A 392 19.06 -15.06 -51.47
N LYS A 393 19.95 -15.79 -50.79
CA LYS A 393 19.95 -16.18 -49.37
C LYS A 393 21.12 -15.48 -48.67
N PRO A 394 20.95 -14.89 -47.47
CA PRO A 394 22.09 -14.62 -46.59
C PRO A 394 22.29 -15.74 -45.57
N ALA A 395 23.54 -16.15 -45.40
CA ALA A 395 24.01 -17.20 -44.49
C ALA A 395 24.17 -16.70 -43.04
N PRO A 396 24.21 -17.61 -42.04
CA PRO A 396 24.30 -17.28 -40.61
C PRO A 396 25.75 -17.18 -40.11
N ALA A 397 26.02 -16.19 -39.25
CA ALA A 397 27.30 -16.02 -38.57
C ALA A 397 27.46 -16.99 -37.38
N THR A 398 28.64 -17.62 -37.29
CA THR A 398 29.06 -18.58 -36.26
C THR A 398 29.83 -17.85 -35.14
N PRO A 399 29.69 -18.22 -33.85
CA PRO A 399 30.46 -17.64 -32.76
C PRO A 399 31.74 -18.44 -32.43
N THR A 400 32.81 -17.72 -32.07
CA THR A 400 34.11 -18.24 -31.62
C THR A 400 34.20 -18.37 -30.09
N LYS A 401 34.66 -19.55 -29.63
CA LYS A 401 35.26 -19.90 -28.31
C LYS A 401 36.80 -19.56 -28.38
N PRO A 402 37.71 -19.72 -27.36
CA PRO A 402 37.69 -20.26 -25.97
C PRO A 402 38.57 -19.42 -24.96
N PRO A 403 39.15 -19.86 -23.80
CA PRO A 403 39.25 -21.18 -23.15
C PRO A 403 39.03 -21.25 -21.60
N THR A 404 39.29 -22.44 -21.07
CA THR A 404 38.89 -23.11 -19.82
C THR A 404 39.86 -23.03 -18.61
N THR A 405 39.26 -22.88 -17.41
CA THR A 405 39.51 -23.46 -16.04
C THR A 405 40.88 -23.32 -15.33
N PRO A 406 40.91 -23.23 -13.97
CA PRO A 406 40.89 -24.44 -13.12
C PRO A 406 40.03 -24.38 -11.83
N THR A 407 39.85 -25.58 -11.28
CA THR A 407 38.90 -26.14 -10.32
C THR A 407 39.23 -25.91 -8.82
N LYS A 408 38.22 -25.84 -7.93
CA LYS A 408 38.30 -26.17 -6.47
C LYS A 408 36.89 -26.53 -5.92
N PRO A 409 36.74 -27.17 -4.73
CA PRO A 409 35.97 -28.41 -4.52
C PRO A 409 34.60 -28.19 -3.83
N PRO A 410 33.77 -29.24 -3.70
CA PRO A 410 32.33 -29.10 -3.47
C PRO A 410 31.99 -28.89 -2.00
N THR A 411 31.13 -27.91 -1.71
CA THR A 411 30.39 -27.82 -0.45
C THR A 411 28.92 -28.14 -0.70
N THR A 412 28.44 -29.13 0.04
CA THR A 412 27.08 -29.67 0.14
C THR A 412 25.98 -28.61 0.13
N PRO A 413 24.88 -28.76 -0.65
CA PRO A 413 23.79 -27.79 -0.64
C PRO A 413 22.88 -28.04 0.56
N THR A 414 22.94 -27.14 1.55
CA THR A 414 21.89 -27.02 2.57
C THR A 414 20.70 -26.29 1.96
N LYS A 415 19.59 -27.00 1.86
CA LYS A 415 18.25 -26.54 1.45
C LYS A 415 17.85 -25.24 2.18
N PRO A 416 17.62 -24.10 1.49
CA PRO A 416 16.98 -22.96 2.12
C PRO A 416 15.49 -23.24 2.34
N PRO A 417 14.91 -22.83 3.48
CA PRO A 417 13.49 -23.02 3.76
C PRO A 417 12.67 -22.10 2.84
N SER A 418 11.86 -22.71 1.99
CA SER A 418 10.79 -22.06 1.23
C SER A 418 9.66 -21.71 2.18
N THR A 419 9.61 -20.47 2.68
CA THR A 419 8.43 -19.90 3.33
C THR A 419 7.81 -18.86 2.41
N THR A 420 7.03 -19.32 1.43
CA THR A 420 5.98 -18.49 0.85
C THR A 420 5.02 -18.18 1.99
N PRO A 421 4.73 -16.90 2.32
CA PRO A 421 3.62 -16.59 3.21
C PRO A 421 2.36 -16.96 2.44
N THR A 422 1.79 -18.12 2.75
CA THR A 422 0.43 -18.46 2.35
C THR A 422 -0.50 -17.56 3.16
N GLN A 423 -0.67 -16.31 2.72
CA GLN A 423 -1.88 -15.56 3.05
C GLN A 423 -3.01 -16.30 2.33
N LYS A 424 -3.60 -17.26 3.04
CA LYS A 424 -4.88 -17.85 2.67
C LYS A 424 -5.87 -16.69 2.73
N ALA A 425 -6.17 -16.11 1.56
CA ALA A 425 -7.30 -15.22 1.42
C ALA A 425 -8.54 -16.06 1.77
N GLU A 426 -8.98 -16.00 3.02
CA GLU A 426 -10.33 -16.41 3.34
C GLU A 426 -11.24 -15.47 2.56
N THR A 427 -11.95 -16.04 1.59
CA THR A 427 -13.02 -15.36 0.87
C THR A 427 -13.90 -14.66 1.91
N PRO A 428 -14.08 -13.33 1.87
CA PRO A 428 -15.01 -12.65 2.76
C PRO A 428 -16.36 -13.36 2.68
N ALA A 429 -16.94 -13.66 3.85
CA ALA A 429 -18.27 -14.20 3.92
C ALA A 429 -19.22 -13.27 3.14
N ASP A 430 -20.00 -13.89 2.25
CA ASP A 430 -21.01 -13.30 1.40
C ASP A 430 -21.87 -12.31 2.22
N VAL A 431 -21.65 -11.01 2.00
CA VAL A 431 -22.60 -9.98 2.43
C VAL A 431 -23.72 -10.06 1.40
N SER A 432 -24.72 -10.89 1.68
CA SER A 432 -25.91 -10.96 0.86
C SER A 432 -26.57 -9.58 0.84
N GLU A 433 -26.44 -8.88 -0.29
CA GLU A 433 -27.24 -7.69 -0.56
C GLU A 433 -28.69 -8.15 -0.77
N THR A 434 -29.44 -8.21 0.33
CA THR A 434 -30.90 -8.31 0.28
C THR A 434 -31.45 -6.91 0.04
N THR A 435 -31.60 -6.52 -1.23
CA THR A 435 -32.43 -5.37 -1.60
C THR A 435 -33.89 -5.69 -1.31
N THR A 436 -34.34 -5.34 -0.11
CA THR A 436 -35.76 -5.40 0.26
C THR A 436 -36.43 -4.14 -0.25
N THR A 437 -37.03 -4.22 -1.43
CA THR A 437 -37.94 -3.18 -1.95
C THR A 437 -39.29 -3.35 -1.27
N THR A 438 -39.53 -2.63 -0.17
CA THR A 438 -40.84 -2.59 0.49
C THR A 438 -41.77 -1.66 -0.28
N ALA A 439 -42.53 -2.20 -1.23
CA ALA A 439 -43.72 -1.55 -1.76
C ALA A 439 -44.85 -1.65 -0.72
N LYS A 440 -45.17 -0.53 -0.06
CA LYS A 440 -46.36 -0.41 0.78
C LYS A 440 -47.61 -0.50 -0.10
N THR A 441 -48.40 -1.54 0.12
CA THR A 441 -49.79 -1.60 -0.35
C THR A 441 -50.68 -0.91 0.69
N ASP A 442 -51.25 0.24 0.34
CA ASP A 442 -52.26 0.92 1.13
C ASP A 442 -53.55 0.10 1.15
N LYS A 443 -53.91 -0.45 2.32
CA LYS A 443 -55.26 -0.97 2.60
C LYS A 443 -56.06 0.09 3.34
N ILE A 444 -56.97 0.72 2.60
CA ILE A 444 -58.07 1.53 3.11
C ILE A 444 -58.95 0.65 4.03
N LYS A 445 -58.96 0.92 5.33
CA LYS A 445 -59.96 0.39 6.27
C LYS A 445 -61.00 1.48 6.54
N ALA A 446 -62.20 1.27 5.99
CA ALA A 446 -63.39 2.02 6.33
C ALA A 446 -63.80 1.73 7.79
N LYS A 447 -63.96 2.80 8.57
CA LYS A 447 -64.45 2.81 9.94
C LYS A 447 -65.96 3.03 9.90
N LYS A 448 -66.75 2.00 10.25
CA LYS A 448 -68.21 2.13 10.46
C LYS A 448 -68.54 1.73 11.90
N THR A 449 -68.66 2.75 12.76
CA THR A 449 -69.51 2.76 13.97
C THR A 449 -70.97 2.68 13.48
N THR A 450 -71.96 2.02 14.11
CA THR A 450 -72.46 2.04 15.50
C THR A 450 -73.59 0.93 15.61
N PRO A 451 -74.43 0.81 16.65
CA PRO A 451 -74.35 -0.14 17.75
C PRO A 451 -75.45 -1.24 17.84
N LYS A 452 -75.14 -2.29 18.62
CA LYS A 452 -75.92 -2.92 19.70
C LYS A 452 -77.46 -2.98 19.56
N LYS A 453 -78.01 -4.18 19.37
CA LYS A 453 -79.33 -4.56 19.91
C LYS A 453 -79.36 -6.03 20.36
N LYS A 454 -79.97 -6.21 21.53
CA LYS A 454 -80.23 -7.45 22.29
C LYS A 454 -81.10 -8.42 21.48
N GLY A 455 -81.01 -9.72 21.79
CA GLY A 455 -82.06 -10.68 21.46
C GLY A 455 -81.63 -12.14 21.56
N THR A 456 -81.80 -12.72 22.75
CA THR A 456 -81.87 -14.16 23.06
C THR A 456 -82.82 -14.93 22.14
N ARG A 457 -82.39 -16.09 21.62
CA ARG A 457 -82.80 -17.43 22.08
C ARG A 457 -81.93 -18.49 21.43
#